data_AF-A0A818PW42-F1
#
_entry.id   AF-A0A818PW42-F1
#
_cell.length_a   1.000
_cell.length_b   1.000
_cell.length_c   1.000
_cell.angle_alpha   90.00
_cell.angle_beta   90.00
_cell.angle_gamma   90.00
#
_symmetry.space_group_name_H-M   'P 1'
#
loop_
_entity.id
_entity.type
_entity.pdbx_description
1 polymer ?
#
loop_
_entity_poly.entity_id
_entity_poly.type
_entity_poly.pdbx_seq_one_letter_code
_entity_poly.pdbx_strand_id
1 'polypeptide(L)'
;MAAGHPFILAGDFNFKPSEIPYRVITEKGYLNNIQLPNSSQYEVSYRPNDEQILKSAYCEKNGTEPNYTNFVSTSQTTNFCATLDYIFFAGNLHVNEVLDLPDHPTGESYPDETHPSDHLMIAASFQFL
;
A
#
# COMPACT_ATOMS: atom_id res chain seq x y z
N MET A 1 13.67 7.86 8.75
CA MET A 1 14.23 7.13 7.60
C MET A 1 15.35 6.23 8.06
N ALA A 2 15.62 5.11 7.39
CA ALA A 2 16.54 4.04 7.83
C ALA A 2 18.04 4.43 7.75
N ALA A 3 18.40 5.67 8.07
CA ALA A 3 19.76 6.22 8.05
C ALA A 3 20.52 5.97 6.73
N GLY A 4 19.81 5.99 5.58
CA GLY A 4 20.38 5.73 4.26
C GLY A 4 20.53 4.25 3.88
N HIS A 5 20.16 3.32 4.76
CA HIS A 5 20.15 1.89 4.43
C HIS A 5 18.93 1.51 3.57
N PRO A 6 19.06 0.50 2.69
CA PRO A 6 17.90 -0.10 2.03
C PRO A 6 16.96 -0.73 3.04
N PHE A 7 15.65 -0.59 2.83
CA PHE A 7 14.64 -1.17 3.71
C PHE A 7 13.35 -1.52 2.96
N ILE A 8 12.56 -2.37 3.59
CA ILE A 8 11.20 -2.74 3.19
C ILE A 8 10.26 -2.30 4.32
N LEU A 9 9.12 -1.73 3.94
CA LEU A 9 8.01 -1.38 4.82
C LEU A 9 6.76 -2.05 4.28
N ALA A 10 6.25 -3.05 4.99
CA ALA A 10 5.08 -3.83 4.57
C ALA A 10 3.97 -3.79 5.63
N GLY A 11 2.73 -3.85 5.17
CA GLY A 11 1.56 -3.93 6.05
C GLY A 11 0.25 -3.57 5.37
N ASP A 12 -0.81 -3.62 6.15
CA ASP A 12 -2.11 -3.00 5.84
C ASP A 12 -2.06 -1.52 6.21
N PHE A 13 -2.25 -0.65 5.23
CA PHE A 13 -2.22 0.79 5.43
C PHE A 13 -3.61 1.43 5.41
N ASN A 14 -4.66 0.68 5.11
CA ASN A 14 -6.05 1.14 5.05
C ASN A 14 -6.27 2.38 4.16
N PHE A 15 -5.51 2.52 3.07
CA PHE A 15 -5.77 3.50 2.02
C PHE A 15 -5.64 2.88 0.64
N LYS A 16 -6.34 3.45 -0.34
CA LYS A 16 -6.29 3.03 -1.76
C LYS A 16 -5.16 3.75 -2.51
N PRO A 17 -4.73 3.21 -3.68
CA PRO A 17 -3.72 3.87 -4.52
C PRO A 17 -4.12 5.28 -4.99
N SER A 18 -5.42 5.57 -5.06
CA SER A 18 -5.96 6.88 -5.47
C SER A 18 -6.01 7.93 -4.35
N GLU A 19 -5.74 7.55 -3.10
CA GLU A 19 -5.87 8.42 -1.94
C GLU A 19 -4.56 9.16 -1.61
N ILE A 20 -4.69 10.29 -0.91
CA ILE A 20 -3.57 11.17 -0.57
C ILE A 20 -2.41 10.45 0.14
N PRO A 21 -2.64 9.55 1.12
CA PRO A 21 -1.54 8.88 1.81
C PRO A 21 -0.61 8.09 0.88
N TYR A 22 -1.16 7.44 -0.16
CA TYR A 22 -0.37 6.73 -1.15
C TYR A 22 0.59 7.67 -1.89
N ARG A 23 0.11 8.85 -2.31
CA ARG A 23 0.93 9.87 -2.98
C ARG A 23 1.97 10.49 -2.05
N VAL A 24 1.64 10.73 -0.79
CA VAL A 24 2.59 11.21 0.23
C VAL A 24 3.78 10.26 0.40
N ILE A 25 3.54 8.96 0.28
CA ILE A 25 4.58 7.92 0.42
C ILE A 25 5.42 7.79 -0.85
N THR A 26 4.77 7.86 -2.03
CA THR A 26 5.37 7.47 -3.32
C THR A 26 5.82 8.64 -4.20
N GLU A 27 5.47 9.88 -3.88
CA GLU A 27 5.86 11.07 -4.66
C GLU A 27 6.85 11.95 -3.88
N LYS A 28 7.93 12.35 -4.56
CA LYS A 28 8.92 13.28 -4.02
C LYS A 28 8.29 14.62 -3.72
N GLY A 29 8.50 15.13 -2.50
CA GLY A 29 8.13 16.50 -2.15
C GLY A 29 6.63 16.77 -2.28
N TYR A 30 5.78 15.75 -2.11
CA TYR A 30 4.34 15.90 -2.27
C TYR A 30 3.79 16.97 -1.31
N LEU A 31 3.38 18.09 -1.89
CA LEU A 31 2.87 19.30 -1.24
C LEU A 31 1.62 19.77 -2.00
N ASN A 32 0.50 19.12 -1.77
CA ASN A 32 -0.74 19.46 -2.46
C ASN A 32 -1.69 20.24 -1.57
N ASN A 33 -1.53 21.57 -1.43
CA ASN A 33 -2.39 22.45 -0.58
C ASN A 33 -2.93 21.71 0.65
N ILE A 34 -2.06 20.94 1.32
CA ILE A 34 -2.53 19.81 2.13
C ILE A 34 -3.24 20.44 3.29
N GLN A 35 -4.56 20.32 3.30
CA GLN A 35 -5.34 20.69 4.46
C GLN A 35 -5.07 19.58 5.47
N LEU A 36 -3.99 19.78 6.23
CA LEU A 36 -3.63 18.87 7.30
C LEU A 36 -4.85 18.74 8.23
N PRO A 37 -5.13 17.53 8.71
CA PRO A 37 -6.23 17.34 9.64
C PRO A 37 -6.03 18.27 10.83
N ASN A 38 -7.05 19.07 11.13
CA ASN A 38 -7.04 19.94 12.30
C ASN A 38 -7.36 19.09 13.53
N SER A 39 -6.51 19.17 14.55
CA SER A 39 -6.77 18.58 15.87
C SER A 39 -6.79 19.67 16.92
N SER A 40 -7.76 19.60 17.83
CA SER A 40 -7.82 20.48 19.01
C SER A 40 -6.84 20.06 20.11
N GLN A 41 -6.24 18.88 20.00
CA GLN A 41 -5.36 18.29 21.01
C GLN A 41 -3.88 18.30 20.62
N TYR A 42 -3.59 18.29 19.32
CA TYR A 42 -2.23 18.11 18.81
C TYR A 42 -1.95 19.09 17.68
N GLU A 43 -0.74 19.63 17.66
CA GLU A 43 -0.22 20.32 16.49
C GLU A 43 0.13 19.28 15.43
N VAL A 44 -0.47 19.41 14.25
CA VAL A 44 -0.18 18.55 13.11
C VAL A 44 0.79 19.28 12.20
N SER A 45 2.01 18.78 12.11
CA SER A 45 3.00 19.22 11.13
C SER A 45 3.31 18.09 10.17
N TYR A 46 3.56 18.44 8.91
CA TYR A 46 3.96 17.50 7.87
C TYR A 46 5.22 18.02 7.21
N ARG A 47 6.22 17.13 7.10
CA ARG A 47 7.43 17.37 6.34
C ARG A 47 7.41 16.42 5.13
N PRO A 48 7.41 16.95 3.90
CA PRO A 48 7.49 16.12 2.70
C PRO A 48 8.74 15.26 2.68
N ASN A 49 8.62 14.11 2.03
CA ASN A 49 9.75 13.23 1.80
C ASN A 49 10.51 13.66 0.54
N ASP A 50 11.61 14.41 0.72
CA ASP A 50 12.45 14.88 -0.38
C ASP A 50 13.65 13.97 -0.66
N GLU A 51 14.03 13.15 0.33
CA GLU A 51 15.30 12.45 0.33
C GLU A 51 15.17 10.98 -0.08
N GLN A 52 14.09 10.29 0.31
CA GLN A 52 14.01 8.84 0.12
C GLN A 52 12.56 8.41 -0.12
N ILE A 53 12.13 8.54 -1.36
CA ILE A 53 10.82 8.14 -1.88
C ILE A 53 10.66 6.62 -1.76
N LEU A 54 9.51 6.16 -1.28
CA LEU A 54 9.19 4.73 -1.22
C LEU A 54 8.55 4.31 -2.55
N LYS A 55 8.92 3.13 -3.04
CA LYS A 55 8.31 2.50 -4.22
C LYS A 55 7.46 1.32 -3.78
N SER A 56 6.30 1.10 -4.40
CA SER A 56 5.53 -0.14 -4.22
C SER A 56 6.15 -1.26 -5.04
N ALA A 57 6.33 -2.44 -4.44
CA ALA A 57 6.86 -3.61 -5.13
C ALA A 57 5.98 -4.05 -6.31
N TYR A 58 4.65 -4.06 -6.12
CA TYR A 58 3.71 -4.44 -7.19
C TYR A 58 3.69 -3.41 -8.31
N CYS A 59 3.60 -2.12 -7.98
CA CYS A 59 3.63 -1.07 -8.99
C CYS A 59 4.96 -1.04 -9.76
N GLU A 60 6.11 -1.21 -9.08
CA GLU A 60 7.41 -1.28 -9.75
C GLU A 60 7.53 -2.51 -10.67
N LYS A 61 7.02 -3.68 -10.23
CA LYS A 61 7.17 -4.93 -10.99
C LYS A 61 6.17 -5.06 -12.14
N ASN A 62 4.92 -4.68 -11.92
CA ASN A 62 3.80 -4.90 -12.85
C ASN A 62 3.37 -3.62 -13.59
N GLY A 63 3.85 -2.45 -13.17
CA GLY A 63 3.45 -1.14 -13.70
C GLY A 63 2.16 -0.58 -13.08
N THR A 64 1.42 -1.39 -12.32
CA THR A 64 0.21 -0.99 -11.58
C THR A 64 0.12 -1.73 -10.25
N GLU A 65 -0.68 -1.18 -9.33
CA GLU A 65 -1.08 -1.91 -8.13
C GLU A 65 -2.06 -3.06 -8.48
N PRO A 66 -2.21 -4.07 -7.61
CA PRO A 66 -3.26 -5.08 -7.77
C PRO A 66 -4.65 -4.45 -7.81
N ASN A 67 -5.62 -5.18 -8.34
CA ASN A 67 -7.02 -4.74 -8.31
C ASN A 67 -7.58 -4.71 -6.89
N TYR A 68 -7.16 -5.66 -6.05
CA TYR A 68 -7.53 -5.72 -4.65
C TYR A 68 -6.53 -6.53 -3.81
N THR A 69 -6.50 -6.23 -2.52
CA THR A 69 -5.86 -7.03 -1.48
C THR A 69 -6.79 -7.30 -0.32
N ASN A 70 -7.90 -6.57 -0.20
CA ASN A 70 -9.00 -6.83 0.73
C ASN A 70 -10.32 -6.99 -0.03
N PHE A 71 -11.14 -7.96 0.39
CA PHE A 71 -12.50 -8.15 -0.10
C PHE A 71 -13.45 -8.60 1.02
N VAL A 72 -14.32 -7.70 1.45
CA VAL A 72 -15.25 -7.95 2.56
C VAL A 72 -16.65 -7.41 2.27
N SER A 73 -17.67 -8.15 2.69
CA SER A 73 -19.06 -7.72 2.75
C SER A 73 -19.54 -7.79 4.19
N THR A 74 -20.23 -6.75 4.66
CA THR A 74 -20.82 -6.72 6.00
C THR A 74 -22.31 -6.40 5.91
N SER A 75 -23.06 -6.71 6.97
CA SER A 75 -24.49 -6.37 7.05
C SER A 75 -24.77 -4.86 6.94
N GLN A 76 -23.75 -4.00 7.09
CA GLN A 76 -23.88 -2.54 7.12
C GLN A 76 -23.30 -1.85 5.88
N THR A 77 -22.53 -2.55 5.05
CA THR A 77 -21.84 -1.96 3.89
C THR A 77 -21.99 -2.85 2.66
N THR A 78 -22.22 -2.22 1.50
CA THR A 78 -21.99 -2.89 0.20
C THR A 78 -20.58 -3.47 0.15
N ASN A 79 -20.38 -4.54 -0.62
CA ASN A 79 -19.07 -5.19 -0.81
C ASN A 79 -17.95 -4.16 -0.98
N PHE A 80 -16.98 -4.21 -0.09
CA PHE A 80 -15.76 -3.42 -0.15
C PHE A 80 -14.67 -4.29 -0.76
N CYS A 81 -14.05 -3.80 -1.83
CA CYS A 81 -13.01 -4.51 -2.57
C CYS A 81 -11.96 -3.48 -3.01
N ALA A 82 -10.76 -3.56 -2.45
CA ALA A 82 -9.73 -2.57 -2.69
C ALA A 82 -8.33 -3.08 -2.37
N THR A 83 -7.32 -2.43 -2.95
CA THR A 83 -5.92 -2.57 -2.57
C THR A 83 -5.63 -1.68 -1.38
N LEU A 84 -5.30 -2.29 -0.24
CA LEU A 84 -4.98 -1.64 1.04
C LEU A 84 -3.63 -2.06 1.60
N ASP A 85 -3.11 -3.20 1.14
CA ASP A 85 -1.88 -3.80 1.61
C ASP A 85 -0.76 -3.52 0.62
N TYR A 86 0.39 -3.10 1.14
CA TYR A 86 1.52 -2.71 0.32
C TYR A 86 2.82 -3.31 0.85
N ILE A 87 3.73 -3.64 -0.08
CA ILE A 87 5.15 -3.87 0.20
C ILE A 87 5.90 -2.69 -0.40
N PHE A 88 6.15 -1.65 0.40
CA PHE A 88 6.98 -0.53 0.00
C PHE A 88 8.45 -0.81 0.24
N PHE A 89 9.33 -0.23 -0.58
CA PHE A 89 10.78 -0.33 -0.41
C PHE A 89 11.51 0.94 -0.83
N ALA A 90 12.74 1.09 -0.35
CA ALA A 90 13.65 2.16 -0.76
C ALA A 90 15.12 1.70 -0.71
N GLY A 91 15.99 2.43 -1.41
CA GLY A 91 17.42 2.14 -1.49
C GLY A 91 17.80 1.23 -2.66
N ASN A 92 18.98 0.63 -2.59
CA ASN A 92 19.56 -0.23 -3.63
C ASN A 92 18.95 -1.64 -3.62
N LEU A 93 17.65 -1.71 -3.90
CA LEU A 93 16.90 -2.96 -4.02
C LEU A 93 16.22 -3.02 -5.39
N HIS A 94 16.22 -4.21 -5.98
CA HIS A 94 15.48 -4.52 -7.20
C HIS A 94 14.43 -5.58 -6.90
N VAL A 95 13.21 -5.37 -7.41
CA VAL A 95 12.09 -6.31 -7.28
C VAL A 95 12.22 -7.37 -8.37
N ASN A 96 12.53 -8.61 -7.98
CA ASN A 96 12.68 -9.71 -8.91
C ASN A 96 11.32 -10.26 -9.34
N GLU A 97 10.43 -10.52 -8.38
CA GLU A 97 9.08 -11.03 -8.62
C GLU A 97 8.12 -10.55 -7.53
N VAL A 98 6.83 -10.62 -7.85
CA VAL A 98 5.71 -10.47 -6.90
C VAL A 98 4.79 -11.67 -7.05
N LEU A 99 4.07 -12.03 -5.98
CA LEU A 99 3.06 -13.07 -6.05
C LEU A 99 1.90 -12.59 -6.92
N ASP A 100 1.58 -13.35 -7.97
CA ASP A 100 0.42 -13.08 -8.82
C ASP A 100 -0.87 -13.18 -8.01
N LEU A 101 -1.64 -12.09 -8.01
CA LEU A 101 -2.94 -12.03 -7.33
C LEU A 101 -4.06 -12.16 -8.37
N PRO A 102 -5.20 -12.76 -7.99
CA PRO A 102 -6.37 -12.82 -8.86
C PRO A 102 -6.88 -11.41 -9.21
N ASP A 103 -7.33 -11.22 -10.45
CA ASP A 103 -7.87 -9.93 -10.89
C ASP A 103 -9.23 -9.61 -10.26
N HIS A 104 -9.99 -10.64 -9.88
CA HIS A 104 -11.34 -10.54 -9.34
C HIS A 104 -11.54 -11.50 -8.16
N PRO A 105 -12.36 -11.14 -7.17
CA PRO A 105 -12.82 -12.08 -6.15
C PRO A 105 -13.62 -13.22 -6.76
N THR A 106 -13.54 -14.40 -6.14
CA THR A 106 -14.27 -15.60 -6.58
C THR A 106 -15.51 -15.90 -5.75
N GLY A 107 -15.62 -15.31 -4.55
CA GLY A 107 -16.77 -15.41 -3.65
C GLY A 107 -17.58 -14.11 -3.53
N GLU A 108 -18.54 -14.10 -2.60
CA GLU A 108 -19.34 -12.89 -2.28
C GLU A 108 -18.67 -12.00 -1.23
N SER A 109 -17.81 -12.57 -0.40
CA SER A 109 -16.96 -11.92 0.61
C SER A 109 -15.85 -12.88 0.98
N TYR A 110 -14.72 -12.36 1.44
CA TYR A 110 -13.77 -13.12 2.25
C TYR A 110 -13.88 -12.67 3.72
N PRO A 111 -13.45 -13.49 4.71
CA PRO A 111 -13.06 -14.90 4.56
C PRO A 111 -14.22 -15.79 4.09
N ASP A 112 -13.90 -16.93 3.48
CA ASP A 112 -14.84 -17.97 3.06
C ASP A 112 -14.24 -19.38 3.27
N GLU A 113 -14.87 -20.44 2.72
CA GLU A 113 -14.40 -21.83 2.86
C GLU A 113 -12.99 -22.09 2.31
N THR A 114 -12.53 -21.24 1.40
CA THR A 114 -11.24 -21.35 0.70
C THR A 114 -10.27 -20.21 1.01
N HIS A 115 -10.76 -19.10 1.58
CA HIS A 115 -9.97 -17.93 1.98
C HIS A 115 -10.08 -17.70 3.49
N PRO A 116 -9.01 -17.93 4.28
CA PRO A 116 -9.07 -17.83 5.75
C PRO A 116 -9.05 -16.38 6.29
N SER A 117 -8.94 -15.38 5.41
CA SER A 117 -8.80 -13.96 5.73
C SER A 117 -9.55 -13.15 4.68
N ASP A 118 -10.08 -11.98 5.05
CA ASP A 118 -10.64 -11.01 4.11
C ASP A 118 -9.56 -10.29 3.28
N HIS A 119 -8.32 -10.34 3.75
CA HIS A 119 -7.13 -9.93 3.00
C HIS A 119 -6.46 -11.11 2.28
N LEU A 120 -5.98 -10.85 1.06
CA LEU A 120 -5.09 -11.71 0.29
C LEU A 120 -3.64 -11.58 0.80
N MET A 121 -2.93 -12.71 0.83
CA MET A 121 -1.49 -12.68 1.04
C MET A 121 -0.81 -11.97 -0.13
N ILE A 122 0.05 -11.01 0.19
CA ILE A 122 0.94 -10.36 -0.78
C ILE A 122 2.39 -10.79 -0.52
N ALA A 123 3.19 -10.92 -1.57
CA ALA A 123 4.60 -11.28 -1.44
C ALA A 123 5.44 -10.71 -2.58
N ALA A 124 6.73 -10.48 -2.30
CA ALA A 124 7.71 -10.01 -3.27
C ALA A 124 9.10 -10.57 -2.94
N SER A 125 9.91 -10.83 -3.97
CA SER A 125 11.32 -11.17 -3.81
C SER A 125 12.21 -10.03 -4.28
N PHE A 126 13.30 -9.80 -3.55
CA PHE A 126 14.21 -8.68 -3.78
C PHE A 126 15.64 -9.18 -3.92
N GLN A 127 16.43 -8.47 -4.73
CA GLN A 127 17.90 -8.53 -4.66
C GLN A 127 18.48 -7.18 -4.29
N PHE A 128 19.62 -7.19 -3.61
CA PHE A 128 20.46 -6.01 -3.50
C PHE A 128 21.09 -5.68 -4.86
N LEU A 129 21.18 -4.40 -5.17
CA LEU A 129 21.90 -3.85 -6.32
C LEU A 129 23.35 -3.50 -5.98
#